data_AF-A0A413R695-F1
#
_entry.id   AF-A0A413R695-F1
#
_cell.length_a   1.000
_cell.length_b   1.000
_cell.length_c   1.000
_cell.angle_alpha   90.00
_cell.angle_beta   90.00
_cell.angle_gamma   90.00
#
_symmetry.space_group_name_H-M   'P 1'
#
loop_
_entity.id
_entity.type
_entity.pdbx_description
1 polymer ?
#
loop_
_entity_poly.entity_id
_entity_poly.type
_entity_poly.pdbx_seq_one_letter_code
_entity_poly.pdbx_strand_id
1 'polypeptide(L)'
;MLKEYLQKNNISVYKLSKKSDVPYSTLNDLVNLKLPVENIRAGQLKSIAYALDVEMDELYNLCIYRKKVFSERYNVYGDVLIRQKSFYIVFCQSGKKYTREVMPVKHESTLYIDILAQWKLDEELSKLELEAAYESLHF
;
A
#
# COMPACT_ATOMS: atom_id res chain seq x y z
N MET A 1 2.64 -9.15 -3.42
CA MET A 1 2.16 -9.17 -2.02
C MET A 1 2.65 -10.41 -1.28
N LEU A 2 2.74 -10.37 0.06
CA LEU A 2 3.19 -11.49 0.90
C LEU A 2 2.34 -12.74 0.68
N LYS A 3 1.01 -12.58 0.55
CA LYS A 3 0.10 -13.69 0.23
C LYS A 3 0.49 -14.43 -1.04
N GLU A 4 0.80 -13.70 -2.11
CA GLU A 4 1.19 -14.28 -3.40
C GLU A 4 2.57 -14.93 -3.31
N TYR A 5 3.50 -14.32 -2.57
CA TYR A 5 4.82 -14.89 -2.32
C TYR A 5 4.72 -16.25 -1.60
N LEU A 6 3.91 -16.33 -0.56
CA LEU A 6 3.68 -17.58 0.18
C LEU A 6 3.03 -18.65 -0.69
N GLN A 7 2.04 -18.28 -1.52
CA GLN A 7 1.40 -19.19 -2.47
C GLN A 7 2.40 -19.73 -3.50
N LYS A 8 3.22 -18.87 -4.11
CA LYS A 8 4.23 -19.27 -5.11
C LYS A 8 5.29 -20.21 -4.53
N ASN A 9 5.66 -20.01 -3.27
CA ASN A 9 6.65 -20.84 -2.57
C ASN A 9 6.03 -22.04 -1.83
N ASN A 10 4.72 -22.28 -1.98
CA ASN A 10 3.99 -23.37 -1.34
C ASN A 10 4.13 -23.38 0.21
N ILE A 11 4.16 -22.18 0.81
CA ILE A 11 4.27 -21.96 2.25
C ILE A 11 2.89 -21.59 2.80
N SER A 12 2.35 -22.41 3.71
CA SER A 12 1.14 -22.04 4.44
C SER A 12 1.43 -21.07 5.57
N VAL A 13 0.45 -20.21 5.91
CA VAL A 13 0.55 -19.30 7.07
C VAL A 13 0.81 -20.07 8.37
N TYR A 14 0.25 -21.27 8.50
CA TYR A 14 0.51 -22.17 9.61
C TYR A 14 1.98 -22.62 9.67
N LYS A 15 2.56 -23.05 8.54
CA LYS A 15 3.97 -23.46 8.47
C LYS A 15 4.90 -22.30 8.79
N LEU A 16 4.58 -21.10 8.31
CA LEU A 16 5.33 -19.89 8.62
C LEU A 16 5.25 -19.54 10.12
N SER A 17 4.06 -19.65 10.73
CA SER A 17 3.88 -19.43 12.17
C SER A 17 4.77 -20.33 13.00
N LYS A 18 4.81 -21.63 12.68
CA LYS A 18 5.67 -22.60 13.37
C LYS A 18 7.15 -22.34 13.17
N LYS A 19 7.57 -21.87 11.99
CA LYS A 19 9.00 -21.60 11.69
C LYS A 19 9.51 -20.28 12.28
N SER A 20 8.66 -19.25 12.32
CA SER A 20 9.02 -17.89 12.77
C SER A 20 8.75 -17.62 14.24
N ASP A 21 8.05 -18.52 14.92
CA ASP A 21 7.53 -18.33 16.29
C ASP A 21 6.59 -17.11 16.45
N VAL A 22 6.07 -16.59 15.33
CA VAL A 22 5.06 -15.53 15.33
C VAL A 22 3.66 -16.16 15.36
N PRO A 23 2.74 -15.66 16.21
CA PRO A 23 1.38 -16.18 16.30
C PRO A 23 0.66 -16.21 14.94
N TYR A 24 -0.10 -17.28 14.70
CA TYR A 24 -0.86 -17.45 13.47
C TYR A 24 -1.81 -16.28 13.19
N SER A 25 -2.48 -15.76 14.22
CA SER A 25 -3.40 -14.62 14.10
C SER A 25 -2.67 -13.39 13.55
N THR A 26 -1.52 -13.04 14.11
CA THR A 26 -0.67 -11.94 13.65
C THR A 26 -0.24 -12.12 12.21
N LEU A 27 0.24 -13.31 11.83
CA LEU A 27 0.63 -13.59 10.45
C LEU A 27 -0.55 -13.57 9.49
N ASN A 28 -1.70 -14.11 9.88
CA ASN A 28 -2.90 -14.10 9.06
C ASN A 28 -3.40 -12.68 8.82
N ASP A 29 -3.34 -11.81 9.83
CA ASP A 29 -3.71 -10.40 9.68
C ASP A 29 -2.69 -9.63 8.83
N LEU A 30 -1.39 -9.93 8.95
CA LEU A 30 -0.34 -9.34 8.11
C LEU A 30 -0.50 -9.77 6.63
N VAL A 31 -0.65 -11.07 6.38
CA VAL A 31 -0.80 -11.65 5.03
C VAL A 31 -2.04 -11.12 4.30
N ASN A 32 -3.11 -10.82 5.04
CA ASN A 32 -4.35 -10.26 4.50
C ASN A 32 -4.44 -8.73 4.63
N LEU A 33 -3.32 -8.04 4.93
CA LEU A 33 -3.24 -6.57 4.99
C LEU A 33 -4.19 -5.92 6.01
N LYS A 34 -4.62 -6.67 7.03
CA LYS A 34 -5.40 -6.16 8.17
C LYS A 34 -4.51 -5.49 9.21
N LEU A 35 -3.29 -6.01 9.37
CA LEU A 35 -2.24 -5.42 10.19
C LEU A 35 -1.23 -4.71 9.27
N PRO A 36 -1.10 -3.37 9.34
CA PRO A 36 -0.04 -2.65 8.66
C PRO A 36 1.34 -3.15 9.13
N VAL A 37 2.27 -3.32 8.19
CA VAL A 37 3.63 -3.80 8.51
C VAL A 37 4.36 -2.84 9.45
N GLU A 38 4.02 -1.55 9.40
CA GLU A 38 4.53 -0.51 10.29
C GLU A 38 4.18 -0.75 11.77
N ASN A 39 3.12 -1.51 12.03
CA ASN A 39 2.62 -1.78 13.38
C ASN A 39 3.13 -3.10 13.96
N ILE A 40 3.87 -3.91 13.21
CA ILE A 40 4.45 -5.14 13.73
C ILE A 40 5.73 -4.84 14.51
N ARG A 41 6.02 -5.62 15.56
CA ARG A 41 7.28 -5.46 16.30
C ARG A 41 8.46 -5.82 15.39
N ALA A 42 9.51 -5.01 15.38
CA ALA A 42 10.71 -5.24 14.57
C ALA A 42 11.32 -6.65 14.77
N GLY A 43 11.31 -7.16 16.00
CA GLY A 43 11.76 -8.53 16.29
C GLY A 43 10.91 -9.61 15.60
N GLN A 44 9.58 -9.42 15.52
CA GLN A 44 8.70 -10.33 14.79
C GLN A 44 8.95 -10.24 13.29
N LEU A 45 9.12 -9.03 12.73
CA LEU A 45 9.47 -8.85 11.32
C LEU A 45 10.78 -9.57 10.97
N LYS A 46 11.80 -9.44 11.82
CA LYS A 46 13.09 -10.14 11.67
C LYS A 46 12.93 -11.66 11.70
N SER A 47 12.16 -12.20 12.65
CA SER A 47 11.91 -13.65 12.72
C SER A 47 11.17 -14.19 11.49
N ILE A 48 10.23 -13.42 10.94
CA ILE A 48 9.53 -13.79 9.70
C ILE A 48 10.49 -13.76 8.52
N ALA A 49 11.32 -12.72 8.39
CA ALA A 49 12.30 -12.58 7.32
C ALA A 49 13.28 -13.77 7.33
N TYR A 50 13.83 -14.09 8.51
CA TYR A 50 14.70 -15.26 8.70
C TYR A 50 13.98 -16.59 8.38
N ALA A 51 12.72 -16.73 8.78
CA ALA A 51 11.94 -17.93 8.46
C ALA A 51 11.64 -18.06 6.95
N LEU A 52 11.60 -16.96 6.21
CA LEU A 52 11.36 -16.94 4.77
C LEU A 52 12.66 -16.90 3.94
N ASP A 53 13.81 -16.78 4.59
CA ASP A 53 15.12 -16.63 3.96
C ASP A 53 15.17 -15.42 3.02
N VAL A 54 14.65 -14.28 3.49
CA VAL A 54 14.62 -13.00 2.76
C VAL A 54 15.17 -11.89 3.65
N GLU A 55 15.61 -10.80 3.01
CA GLU A 55 16.00 -9.59 3.72
C GLU A 55 14.78 -8.91 4.36
N MET A 56 15.00 -8.19 5.47
CA MET A 56 13.91 -7.50 6.16
C MET A 56 13.23 -6.44 5.27
N ASP A 57 14.01 -5.72 4.45
CA ASP A 57 13.49 -4.74 3.51
C ASP A 57 12.65 -5.39 2.39
N GLU A 58 13.06 -6.56 1.93
CA GLU A 58 12.29 -7.34 0.96
C GLU A 58 10.96 -7.78 1.57
N LEU A 59 10.97 -8.33 2.78
CA LEU A 59 9.74 -8.69 3.49
C LEU A 59 8.83 -7.48 3.70
N TYR A 60 9.40 -6.33 4.07
CA TYR A 60 8.65 -5.10 4.25
C TYR A 60 7.90 -4.71 2.97
N ASN A 61 8.58 -4.77 1.82
CA ASN A 61 7.97 -4.52 0.52
C ASN A 61 6.92 -5.56 0.14
N LEU A 62 7.11 -6.83 0.48
CA LEU A 62 6.11 -7.89 0.25
C LEU A 62 4.82 -7.63 1.05
N CYS A 63 4.93 -7.10 2.27
CA CYS A 63 3.80 -6.79 3.13
C CYS A 63 3.00 -5.54 2.70
N ILE A 64 3.48 -4.77 1.72
CA ILE A 64 2.81 -3.58 1.23
C ILE A 64 2.08 -3.91 -0.07
N TYR A 65 0.79 -3.56 -0.13
CA TYR A 65 0.12 -3.43 -1.41
C TYR A 65 0.58 -2.11 -2.05
N ARG A 66 1.18 -2.20 -3.24
CA ARG A 66 1.58 -1.04 -4.02
C ARG A 66 1.25 -1.28 -5.48
N LYS A 67 0.46 -0.39 -6.07
CA LYS A 67 0.18 -0.36 -7.50
C LYS A 67 0.36 1.05 -8.04
N LYS A 68 0.99 1.19 -9.19
CA LYS A 68 1.22 2.51 -9.80
C LYS A 68 0.07 2.87 -10.73
N VAL A 69 -0.36 4.12 -10.66
CA VAL A 69 -1.26 4.77 -11.63
C VAL A 69 -0.59 6.04 -12.14
N PHE A 70 -1.03 6.52 -13.29
CA PHE A 70 -0.45 7.68 -13.95
C PHE A 70 -1.55 8.63 -14.42
N SER A 71 -1.40 9.91 -14.09
CA SER A 71 -2.21 10.98 -14.66
C SER A 71 -1.55 11.49 -15.93
N GLU A 72 -2.17 11.25 -17.08
CA GLU A 72 -1.68 11.77 -18.36
C GLU A 72 -1.80 13.30 -18.43
N ARG A 73 -2.90 13.85 -17.90
CA ARG A 73 -3.20 15.28 -17.93
C ARG A 73 -2.15 16.12 -17.20
N TYR A 74 -1.69 15.64 -16.05
CA TYR A 74 -0.76 16.37 -15.19
C TYR A 74 0.66 15.81 -15.25
N ASN A 75 0.88 14.70 -15.95
CA ASN A 75 2.16 13.98 -16.04
C ASN A 75 2.71 13.59 -14.64
N VAL A 76 1.86 13.04 -13.78
CA VAL A 76 2.18 12.67 -12.39
C VAL A 76 1.90 11.20 -12.13
N TYR A 77 2.83 10.52 -11.46
CA TYR A 77 2.62 9.17 -10.95
C TYR A 77 2.03 9.19 -9.54
N GLY A 78 1.13 8.24 -9.28
CA GLY A 78 0.62 7.95 -7.94
C GLY A 78 0.76 6.48 -7.59
N ASP A 79 1.04 6.22 -6.31
CA ASP A 79 1.09 4.89 -5.72
C ASP A 79 -0.19 4.60 -4.93
N VAL A 80 -0.93 3.58 -5.37
CA VAL A 80 -2.08 3.03 -4.66
C VAL A 80 -1.61 2.08 -3.57
N LEU A 81 -1.98 2.37 -2.34
CA LEU A 81 -1.65 1.60 -1.15
C LEU A 81 -2.92 1.13 -0.43
N ILE A 82 -2.86 0.00 0.28
CA ILE A 82 -3.92 -0.42 1.21
C ILE A 82 -3.45 -0.09 2.64
N ARG A 83 -4.28 0.66 3.38
CA ARG A 83 -4.07 0.95 4.80
C ARG A 83 -5.40 0.88 5.53
N GLN A 84 -5.45 0.16 6.65
CA GLN A 84 -6.63 0.06 7.51
C GLN A 84 -7.93 -0.28 6.75
N LYS A 85 -7.86 -1.23 5.80
CA LYS A 85 -8.98 -1.64 4.93
C LYS A 85 -9.53 -0.54 4.01
N SER A 86 -8.74 0.49 3.69
CA SER A 86 -9.03 1.46 2.63
C SER A 86 -7.88 1.56 1.64
N PHE A 87 -8.20 1.85 0.39
CA PHE A 87 -7.25 2.25 -0.63
C PHE A 87 -6.92 3.73 -0.50
N TYR A 88 -5.63 4.04 -0.62
CA TYR A 88 -5.10 5.39 -0.62
C TYR A 88 -4.27 5.60 -1.88
N ILE A 89 -4.34 6.81 -2.44
CA ILE A 89 -3.41 7.27 -3.46
C ILE A 89 -2.37 8.18 -2.83
N VAL A 90 -1.10 7.93 -3.14
CA VAL A 90 0.03 8.71 -2.67
C VAL A 90 0.78 9.25 -3.88
N PHE A 91 0.93 10.56 -3.97
CA PHE A 91 1.57 11.22 -5.11
C PHE A 91 2.34 12.45 -4.66
N CYS A 92 3.26 12.93 -5.51
CA CYS A 92 4.02 14.14 -5.26
C CYS A 92 3.65 15.20 -6.29
N GLN A 93 3.41 16.43 -5.83
CA GLN A 93 3.17 17.59 -6.69
C GLN A 93 3.86 18.80 -6.09
N SER A 94 4.59 19.57 -6.91
CA SER A 94 5.31 20.79 -6.48
C SER A 94 6.21 20.57 -5.25
N GLY A 95 6.91 19.43 -5.18
CA GLY A 95 7.80 19.06 -4.07
C GLY A 95 7.10 18.61 -2.78
N LYS A 96 5.77 18.60 -2.73
CA LYS A 96 4.98 18.13 -1.58
C LYS A 96 4.41 16.75 -1.84
N LYS A 97 4.38 15.91 -0.80
CA LYS A 97 3.79 14.56 -0.84
C LYS A 97 2.38 14.60 -0.29
N TYR A 98 1.44 14.06 -1.06
CA TYR A 98 0.03 13.97 -0.71
C TYR A 98 -0.36 12.52 -0.47
N THR A 99 -1.32 12.32 0.43
CA THR A 99 -1.96 11.03 0.68
C THR A 99 -3.45 11.28 0.80
N ARG A 100 -4.23 10.59 -0.01
CA ARG A 100 -5.68 10.77 -0.10
C ARG A 100 -6.37 9.41 -0.10
N GLU A 101 -7.43 9.28 0.67
CA GLU A 101 -8.26 8.09 0.63
C GLU A 101 -9.02 8.06 -0.72
N VAL A 102 -9.02 6.89 -1.34
CA VAL A 102 -9.80 6.62 -2.57
C VAL A 102 -11.13 6.01 -2.17
N MET A 103 -11.11 4.87 -1.47
CA MET A 103 -12.30 4.19 -0.95
C MET A 103 -11.97 3.00 -0.05
N PRO A 104 -12.93 2.50 0.75
CA PRO A 104 -12.81 1.24 1.48
C PRO A 104 -12.60 0.02 0.55
N VAL A 105 -11.83 -0.95 1.02
CA VAL A 105 -11.57 -2.23 0.33
C VAL A 105 -12.81 -3.11 0.38
N LYS A 106 -13.42 -3.32 -0.78
CA LYS A 106 -14.49 -4.29 -1.07
C LYS A 106 -14.08 -5.19 -2.23
N HIS A 107 -14.70 -6.38 -2.36
CA HIS A 107 -14.38 -7.30 -3.45
C HIS A 107 -14.49 -6.63 -4.83
N GLU A 108 -15.58 -5.89 -5.07
CA GLU A 108 -15.80 -5.18 -6.33
C GLU A 108 -14.77 -4.06 -6.56
N SER A 109 -14.39 -3.32 -5.51
CA SER A 109 -13.40 -2.24 -5.63
C SER A 109 -12.02 -2.74 -6.07
N THR A 110 -11.65 -3.98 -5.73
CA THR A 110 -10.36 -4.54 -6.15
C THR A 110 -10.24 -4.72 -7.67
N LEU A 111 -11.36 -4.82 -8.39
CA LEU A 111 -11.39 -5.00 -9.84
C LEU A 111 -11.12 -3.70 -10.60
N TYR A 112 -11.56 -2.56 -10.05
CA TYR A 112 -11.56 -1.27 -10.74
C TYR A 112 -10.67 -0.23 -10.06
N ILE A 113 -9.89 -0.63 -9.05
CA ILE A 113 -9.13 0.32 -8.24
C ILE A 113 -8.18 1.20 -9.05
N ASP A 114 -7.64 0.71 -10.17
CA ASP A 114 -6.71 1.47 -11.00
C ASP A 114 -7.39 2.70 -11.60
N ILE A 115 -8.56 2.50 -12.19
CA ILE A 115 -9.36 3.55 -12.84
C ILE A 115 -9.82 4.54 -11.78
N LEU A 116 -10.33 4.03 -10.64
CA LEU A 116 -10.82 4.85 -9.55
C LEU A 116 -9.71 5.68 -8.90
N ALA A 117 -8.51 5.10 -8.72
CA ALA A 117 -7.37 5.80 -8.17
C ALA A 117 -6.79 6.82 -9.14
N GLN A 118 -6.81 6.54 -10.46
CA GLN A 118 -6.42 7.50 -11.49
C GLN A 118 -7.37 8.70 -11.51
N TRP A 119 -8.69 8.47 -11.50
CA TRP A 119 -9.68 9.55 -11.41
C TRP A 119 -9.50 10.38 -10.14
N LYS A 120 -9.24 9.71 -9.00
CA LYS A 120 -8.97 10.41 -7.75
C LYS A 120 -7.69 11.24 -7.82
N LEU A 121 -6.65 10.75 -8.48
CA LEU A 121 -5.41 11.48 -8.70
C LEU A 121 -5.66 12.74 -9.54
N ASP A 122 -6.38 12.62 -10.66
CA ASP A 122 -6.73 13.74 -11.53
C ASP A 122 -7.58 14.80 -10.81
N GLU A 123 -8.55 14.35 -10.02
CA GLU A 123 -9.40 15.22 -9.19
C GLU A 123 -8.57 16.05 -8.22
N GLU A 124 -7.67 15.42 -7.48
CA GLU A 124 -6.86 16.09 -6.45
C GLU A 124 -5.80 17.01 -7.06
N LEU A 125 -5.18 16.62 -8.17
CA LEU A 125 -4.25 17.49 -8.90
C LEU A 125 -4.96 18.73 -9.47
N SER A 126 -6.18 18.58 -9.98
CA SER A 126 -7.00 19.70 -10.43
C SER A 126 -7.30 20.70 -9.31
N LYS A 127 -7.57 20.21 -8.10
CA LYS A 127 -7.81 21.08 -6.93
C LYS A 127 -6.54 21.84 -6.55
N LEU A 128 -5.40 21.17 -6.53
CA LEU A 128 -4.12 21.80 -6.19
C LEU A 128 -3.70 22.87 -7.21
N GLU A 129 -3.92 22.62 -8.50
CA GLU A 129 -3.67 23.62 -9.55
C GLU A 129 -4.58 24.85 -9.38
N LEU A 130 -5.86 24.63 -9.07
CA LEU A 130 -6.82 25.70 -8.82
C LEU A 130 -6.42 26.53 -7.58
N GLU A 131 -6.08 25.87 -6.48
CA GLU A 131 -5.60 26.52 -5.25
C GLU A 131 -4.36 27.38 -5.52
N ALA A 132 -3.37 26.86 -6.25
CA ALA A 132 -2.17 27.61 -6.61
C ALA A 132 -2.48 28.83 -7.50
N ALA A 133 -3.41 28.70 -8.44
CA ALA A 133 -3.85 29.81 -9.28
C ALA A 133 -4.53 30.91 -8.46
N TYR A 134 -5.43 30.54 -7.53
CA TYR A 134 -6.06 31.51 -6.61
C TYR A 134 -5.03 32.23 -5.74
N GLU A 135 -4.08 31.50 -5.15
CA GLU A 135 -2.99 32.11 -4.38
C GLU A 135 -2.23 33.13 -5.23
N SER A 136 -1.87 32.80 -6.47
CA SER A 136 -1.14 33.71 -7.37
C SER A 136 -1.88 35.00 -7.75
N LEU A 137 -3.21 35.03 -7.66
CA LEU A 137 -4.03 36.20 -7.97
C LEU A 137 -4.24 37.14 -6.78
N HIS A 138 -3.95 36.65 -5.56
CA HIS A 138 -4.15 37.38 -4.31
C HIS A 138 -2.84 37.81 -3.63
N PHE A 139 -1.71 37.65 -4.32
CA PHE A 139 -0.39 38.20 -4.00
C PHE A 139 0.11 39.10 -5.13
#